data_AF-A0A2V9XWF6-F1
#
_entry.id   AF-A0A2V9XWF6-F1
#
_cell.length_a   1.000
_cell.length_b   1.000
_cell.length_c   1.000
_cell.angle_alpha   90.00
_cell.angle_beta   90.00
_cell.angle_gamma   90.00
#
_symmetry.space_group_name_H-M   'P 1'
#
loop_
_entity.id
_entity.type
_entity.pdbx_description
1 polymer ?
#
loop_
_entity_poly.entity_id
_entity_poly.type
_entity_poly.pdbx_seq_one_letter_code
_entity_poly.pdbx_strand_id
1 'polypeptide(L)'
;MRTLAQTVDSAKQFLLSKLLEQAQRDEVSLSETEKRMFLFSETSETGPDMGAAEKFDEECDSSEYEAKVAKLQRRAYAREKKTADGTESWTEALTTLRDQDFYGLVMIDQAGIPRAKFRVVTSTTFRSLFTAFSASDVLFVCAELAIIGIGSIVVFQPFRLHLNLPDWLRLVLLALFAGLCWVVGDIHSRTQFAKAVANARNRAPNNPRG
;
A
#
# COMPACT_ATOMS: atom_id res chain seq x y z
N MET A 1 -13.27 18.51 -17.33
CA MET A 1 -12.96 19.33 -16.13
C MET A 1 -11.98 18.54 -15.27
N ARG A 2 -11.14 19.25 -14.50
CA ARG A 2 -9.84 18.84 -13.94
C ARG A 2 -9.82 17.51 -13.15
N THR A 3 -8.81 16.70 -13.45
CA THR A 3 -8.15 15.72 -12.55
C THR A 3 -7.66 16.42 -11.29
N LEU A 4 -8.45 16.42 -10.23
CA LEU A 4 -7.94 16.52 -8.88
C LEU A 4 -7.64 15.09 -8.45
N ALA A 5 -6.39 14.78 -8.12
CA ALA A 5 -6.08 13.49 -7.51
C ALA A 5 -7.04 13.29 -6.33
N GLN A 6 -7.90 12.27 -6.39
CA GLN A 6 -8.82 11.99 -5.31
C GLN A 6 -8.01 11.79 -4.02
N THR A 7 -8.23 12.65 -3.03
CA THR A 7 -7.74 12.43 -1.68
C THR A 7 -8.62 11.38 -1.00
N VAL A 8 -8.09 10.73 0.05
CA VAL A 8 -8.85 9.78 0.87
C VAL A 8 -10.18 10.38 1.33
N ASP A 9 -10.17 11.61 1.85
CA ASP A 9 -11.39 12.28 2.31
C ASP A 9 -12.39 12.54 1.18
N SER A 10 -11.91 12.96 0.00
CA SER A 10 -12.79 13.18 -1.15
C SER A 10 -13.44 11.87 -1.64
N ALA A 11 -12.71 10.76 -1.60
CA ALA A 11 -13.22 9.45 -1.98
C ALA A 11 -14.24 8.92 -0.95
N LYS A 12 -14.00 9.14 0.36
CA LYS A 12 -14.98 8.83 1.42
C LYS A 12 -16.27 9.65 1.25
N GLN A 13 -16.13 10.96 1.01
CA GLN A 13 -17.27 11.85 0.76
C GLN A 13 -18.02 11.49 -0.53
N PHE A 14 -17.32 11.04 -1.57
CA PHE A 14 -17.94 10.52 -2.78
C PHE A 14 -18.81 9.28 -2.50
N LEU A 15 -18.29 8.30 -1.76
CA LEU A 15 -19.10 7.12 -1.42
C LEU A 15 -20.30 7.45 -0.54
N LEU A 16 -20.15 8.41 0.39
CA LEU A 16 -21.26 8.90 1.21
C LEU A 16 -22.29 9.65 0.36
N SER A 17 -21.88 10.48 -0.59
CA SER A 17 -22.82 11.21 -1.45
C SER A 17 -23.63 10.24 -2.32
N LYS A 18 -22.99 9.20 -2.88
CA LYS A 18 -23.70 8.13 -3.63
C LYS A 18 -24.66 7.34 -2.77
N LEU A 19 -24.30 7.07 -1.53
CA LEU A 19 -25.19 6.45 -0.56
C LEU A 19 -26.42 7.33 -0.30
N LEU A 20 -26.23 8.62 -0.01
CA LEU A 20 -27.31 9.56 0.29
C LEU A 20 -28.23 9.80 -0.91
N GLU A 21 -27.69 9.95 -2.11
CA GLU A 21 -28.49 10.06 -3.34
C GLU A 21 -29.38 8.83 -3.53
N GLN A 22 -28.83 7.64 -3.29
CA GLN A 22 -29.59 6.40 -3.45
C GLN A 22 -30.60 6.19 -2.31
N ALA A 23 -30.27 6.60 -1.09
CA ALA A 23 -31.17 6.59 0.06
C ALA A 23 -32.39 7.50 -0.19
N GLN A 24 -32.15 8.72 -0.70
CA GLN A 24 -33.22 9.65 -1.08
C GLN A 24 -34.13 9.07 -2.15
N ARG A 25 -33.58 8.38 -3.16
CA ARG A 25 -34.36 7.74 -4.23
C ARG A 25 -35.16 6.53 -3.76
N ASP A 26 -34.68 5.86 -2.74
CA ASP A 26 -35.32 4.66 -2.17
C ASP A 26 -36.24 5.00 -0.99
N GLU A 27 -36.43 6.29 -0.69
CA GLU A 27 -37.21 6.80 0.45
C GLU A 27 -36.74 6.24 1.80
N VAL A 28 -35.44 5.92 1.89
CA VAL A 28 -34.78 5.44 3.10
C VAL A 28 -34.05 6.61 3.76
N SER A 29 -34.36 6.89 5.01
CA SER A 29 -33.58 7.85 5.81
C SER A 29 -32.35 7.19 6.43
N LEU A 30 -31.25 7.92 6.45
CA LEU A 30 -30.06 7.59 7.24
C LEU A 30 -29.91 8.63 8.33
N SER A 31 -29.75 8.18 9.58
CA SER A 31 -29.52 9.07 10.73
C SER A 31 -28.13 9.71 10.65
N GLU A 32 -27.90 10.79 11.40
CA GLU A 32 -26.57 11.39 11.48
C GLU A 32 -25.56 10.44 12.13
N THR A 33 -25.99 9.61 13.09
CA THR A 33 -25.18 8.54 13.70
C THR A 33 -24.73 7.55 12.62
N GLU A 34 -25.65 7.08 11.77
CA GLU A 34 -25.36 6.16 10.68
C GLU A 34 -24.40 6.75 9.64
N LYS A 35 -24.59 8.01 9.25
CA LYS A 35 -23.69 8.70 8.31
C LYS A 35 -22.28 8.85 8.88
N ARG A 36 -22.17 9.18 10.17
CA ARG A 36 -20.88 9.28 10.86
C ARG A 36 -20.23 7.90 10.98
N MET A 37 -21.01 6.87 11.31
CA MET A 37 -20.53 5.50 11.40
C MET A 37 -20.04 4.96 10.05
N PHE A 38 -20.68 5.32 8.94
CA PHE A 38 -20.19 4.98 7.59
C PHE A 38 -18.77 5.50 7.30
N LEU A 39 -18.42 6.68 7.83
CA LEU A 39 -17.13 7.33 7.63
C LEU A 39 -16.06 6.93 8.66
N PHE A 40 -16.45 6.19 9.70
CA PHE A 40 -15.61 5.82 10.84
C PHE A 40 -14.34 5.10 10.41
N SER A 41 -13.20 5.48 11.02
CA SER A 41 -11.91 4.83 10.82
C SER A 41 -11.14 4.80 12.13
N GLU A 42 -10.78 3.60 12.59
CA GLU A 42 -10.04 3.35 13.84
C GLU A 42 -8.69 4.08 13.86
N THR A 43 -8.05 4.23 12.70
CA THR A 43 -6.72 4.85 12.55
C THR A 43 -6.76 6.34 12.22
N SER A 44 -7.93 6.98 12.14
CA SER A 44 -8.00 8.39 11.77
C SER A 44 -7.49 9.29 12.91
N GLU A 45 -6.55 10.20 12.60
CA GLU A 45 -5.89 11.10 13.57
C GLU A 45 -6.86 12.08 14.28
N THR A 46 -8.12 12.12 13.86
CA THR A 46 -9.13 12.96 14.49
C THR A 46 -9.87 12.09 15.50
N GLY A 47 -9.58 12.29 16.78
CA GLY A 47 -10.14 11.53 17.91
C GLY A 47 -11.59 11.76 18.39
N PRO A 48 -12.61 12.22 17.62
CA PRO A 48 -14.01 12.20 18.07
C PRO A 48 -14.78 10.90 17.76
N ASP A 49 -14.18 9.93 17.06
CA ASP A 49 -14.91 8.80 16.47
C ASP A 49 -15.41 7.75 17.49
N MET A 50 -14.84 7.69 18.71
CA MET A 50 -15.29 6.76 19.76
C MET A 50 -16.74 7.03 20.23
N GLY A 51 -17.14 8.30 20.35
CA GLY A 51 -18.49 8.65 20.79
C GLY A 51 -19.57 8.41 19.72
N ALA A 52 -19.18 8.17 18.47
CA ALA A 52 -20.10 7.77 17.41
C ALA A 52 -20.38 6.26 17.46
N ALA A 53 -19.36 5.46 17.75
CA ALA A 53 -19.50 4.01 17.92
C ALA A 53 -20.37 3.66 19.13
N GLU A 54 -20.16 4.32 20.28
CA GLU A 54 -20.95 4.08 21.49
C GLU A 54 -22.45 4.38 21.28
N LYS A 55 -22.77 5.52 20.66
CA LYS A 55 -24.17 5.86 20.31
C LYS A 55 -24.74 4.93 19.25
N PHE A 56 -23.92 4.47 18.32
CA PHE A 56 -24.35 3.52 17.30
C PHE A 56 -24.72 2.17 17.93
N ASP A 57 -23.92 1.66 18.86
CA ASP A 57 -24.18 0.41 19.57
C ASP A 57 -25.45 0.49 20.45
N GLU A 58 -25.78 1.67 20.98
CA GLU A 58 -27.01 1.91 21.74
C GLU A 58 -28.26 2.02 20.85
N GLU A 59 -28.14 2.65 19.69
CA GLU A 59 -29.29 3.05 18.86
C GLU A 59 -29.55 2.14 17.65
N CYS A 60 -28.56 1.38 17.19
CA CYS A 60 -28.58 0.70 15.89
C CYS A 60 -28.11 -0.76 15.99
N ASP A 61 -28.84 -1.67 15.33
CA ASP A 61 -28.33 -3.01 15.06
C ASP A 61 -27.33 -2.96 13.90
N SER A 62 -26.08 -3.38 14.17
CA SER A 62 -25.00 -3.36 13.19
C SER A 62 -25.30 -4.18 11.95
N SER A 63 -25.95 -5.35 12.09
CA SER A 63 -26.26 -6.24 10.99
C SER A 63 -27.36 -5.68 10.09
N GLU A 64 -28.40 -5.08 10.68
CA GLU A 64 -29.48 -4.43 9.93
C GLU A 64 -28.97 -3.19 9.20
N TYR A 65 -28.13 -2.39 9.87
CA TYR A 65 -27.48 -1.23 9.29
C TYR A 65 -26.57 -1.60 8.11
N GLU A 66 -25.67 -2.58 8.30
CA GLU A 66 -24.77 -3.09 7.27
C GLU A 66 -25.54 -3.57 6.04
N ALA A 67 -26.55 -4.41 6.25
CA ALA A 67 -27.38 -4.93 5.17
C ALA A 67 -28.11 -3.80 4.42
N LYS A 68 -28.64 -2.81 5.15
CA LYS A 68 -29.31 -1.64 4.59
C LYS A 68 -28.36 -0.82 3.71
N VAL A 69 -27.19 -0.46 4.23
CA VAL A 69 -26.19 0.34 3.51
C VAL A 69 -25.62 -0.42 2.33
N ALA A 70 -25.31 -1.72 2.47
CA ALA A 70 -24.83 -2.56 1.38
C ALA A 70 -25.85 -2.63 0.24
N LYS A 71 -27.15 -2.77 0.55
CA LYS A 71 -28.23 -2.76 -0.44
C LYS A 71 -28.30 -1.42 -1.19
N LEU A 72 -28.19 -0.30 -0.48
CA LEU A 72 -28.18 1.03 -1.09
C LEU A 72 -26.95 1.22 -1.99
N GLN A 73 -25.74 0.89 -1.51
CA GLN A 73 -24.52 1.01 -2.31
C GLN A 73 -24.56 0.14 -3.57
N ARG A 74 -25.06 -1.09 -3.46
CA ARG A 74 -25.23 -1.99 -4.62
C ARG A 74 -26.13 -1.35 -5.68
N ARG A 75 -27.23 -0.73 -5.27
CA ARG A 75 -28.17 -0.05 -6.19
C ARG A 75 -27.56 1.21 -6.80
N ALA A 76 -26.83 1.99 -6.00
CA ALA A 76 -26.11 3.18 -6.48
C ALA A 76 -25.11 2.78 -7.57
N TYR A 77 -24.26 1.79 -7.29
CA TYR A 77 -23.29 1.26 -8.24
C TYR A 77 -23.93 0.67 -9.50
N ALA A 78 -25.00 -0.12 -9.37
CA ALA A 78 -25.69 -0.73 -10.51
C ALA A 78 -26.28 0.31 -11.48
N ARG A 79 -26.63 1.50 -10.99
CA ARG A 79 -27.09 2.61 -11.83
C ARG A 79 -25.93 3.26 -12.58
N GLU A 80 -24.85 3.57 -11.87
CA GLU A 80 -23.71 4.28 -12.46
C GLU A 80 -22.86 3.41 -13.39
N LYS A 81 -22.89 2.09 -13.20
CA LYS A 81 -22.30 1.11 -14.12
C LYS A 81 -22.85 1.22 -15.55
N LYS A 82 -24.01 1.86 -15.75
CA LYS A 82 -24.58 2.10 -17.08
C LYS A 82 -23.81 3.15 -17.88
N THR A 83 -22.99 3.96 -17.22
CA THR A 83 -22.20 5.04 -17.82
C THR A 83 -20.70 4.74 -17.64
N ALA A 84 -19.90 4.98 -18.68
CA ALA A 84 -18.45 4.79 -18.60
C ALA A 84 -17.81 5.68 -17.51
N ASP A 85 -18.20 6.96 -17.48
CA ASP A 85 -17.75 7.97 -16.53
C ASP A 85 -18.06 7.61 -15.06
N GLY A 86 -19.26 7.07 -14.81
CA GLY A 86 -19.65 6.59 -13.49
C GLY A 86 -18.80 5.40 -13.04
N THR A 87 -18.56 4.44 -13.94
CA THR A 87 -17.71 3.29 -13.64
C THR A 87 -16.27 3.70 -13.31
N GLU A 88 -15.72 4.67 -14.04
CA GLU A 88 -14.38 5.22 -13.80
C GLU A 88 -14.29 5.94 -12.45
N SER A 89 -15.26 6.81 -12.15
CA SER A 89 -15.31 7.56 -10.87
C SER A 89 -15.37 6.63 -9.65
N TRP A 90 -16.18 5.57 -9.71
CA TRP A 90 -16.23 4.54 -8.66
C TRP A 90 -14.93 3.77 -8.53
N THR A 91 -14.30 3.43 -9.67
CA THR A 91 -13.04 2.70 -9.69
C THR A 91 -11.92 3.55 -9.08
N GLU A 92 -11.87 4.85 -9.39
CA GLU A 92 -10.91 5.79 -8.83
C GLU A 92 -11.09 5.90 -7.31
N ALA A 93 -12.32 6.11 -6.82
CA ALA A 93 -12.61 6.21 -5.39
C ALA A 93 -12.26 4.94 -4.62
N LEU A 94 -12.64 3.77 -5.15
CA LEU A 94 -12.30 2.50 -4.51
C LEU A 94 -10.80 2.17 -4.58
N THR A 95 -10.08 2.71 -5.57
CA THR A 95 -8.62 2.55 -5.67
C THR A 95 -7.90 3.43 -4.65
N THR A 96 -8.33 4.68 -4.48
CA THR A 96 -7.80 5.61 -3.47
C THR A 96 -8.01 5.09 -2.05
N LEU A 97 -9.15 4.44 -1.82
CA LEU A 97 -9.53 3.89 -0.51
C LEU A 97 -9.03 2.48 -0.25
N ARG A 98 -8.27 1.88 -1.18
CA ARG A 98 -7.86 0.48 -1.10
C ARG A 98 -7.02 0.16 0.14
N ASP A 99 -6.15 1.08 0.54
CA ASP A 99 -5.17 0.87 1.61
C ASP A 99 -5.64 1.51 2.94
N GLN A 100 -6.91 1.93 3.00
CA GLN A 100 -7.52 2.56 4.17
C GLN A 100 -8.33 1.53 4.97
N ASP A 101 -8.36 1.67 6.29
CA ASP A 101 -9.20 0.86 7.18
C ASP A 101 -10.34 1.75 7.70
N PHE A 102 -11.47 1.77 6.97
CA PHE A 102 -12.66 2.50 7.38
C PHE A 102 -13.91 1.65 7.19
N TYR A 103 -14.88 1.81 8.10
CA TYR A 103 -15.98 0.87 8.28
C TYR A 103 -16.89 0.74 7.05
N GLY A 104 -17.15 1.83 6.33
CA GLY A 104 -17.91 1.81 5.07
C GLY A 104 -17.34 0.88 3.99
N LEU A 105 -16.05 0.47 4.07
CA LEU A 105 -15.51 -0.53 3.16
C LEU A 105 -16.18 -1.90 3.31
N VAL A 106 -16.60 -2.27 4.52
CA VAL A 106 -17.27 -3.54 4.82
C VAL A 106 -18.57 -3.66 4.02
N MET A 107 -19.40 -2.62 4.02
CA MET A 107 -20.68 -2.65 3.30
C MET A 107 -20.50 -2.61 1.77
N ILE A 108 -19.41 -2.04 1.28
CA ILE A 108 -19.07 -2.08 -0.16
C ILE A 108 -18.68 -3.51 -0.58
N ASP A 109 -17.94 -4.23 0.26
CA ASP A 109 -17.60 -5.65 -0.01
C ASP A 109 -18.86 -6.53 0.05
N GLN A 110 -19.72 -6.33 1.06
CA GLN A 110 -21.02 -6.99 1.13
C GLN A 110 -21.94 -6.64 -0.05
N ALA A 111 -21.85 -5.41 -0.57
CA ALA A 111 -22.57 -4.99 -1.78
C ALA A 111 -22.10 -5.74 -3.04
N GLY A 112 -20.93 -6.41 -3.00
CA GLY A 112 -20.36 -7.14 -4.14
C GLY A 112 -19.79 -6.22 -5.21
N ILE A 113 -19.39 -5.00 -4.83
CA ILE A 113 -18.85 -4.02 -5.78
C ILE A 113 -17.37 -4.39 -6.02
N PRO A 114 -16.96 -4.59 -7.29
CA PRO A 114 -15.61 -5.00 -7.60
C PRO A 114 -14.63 -3.88 -7.23
N ARG A 115 -13.80 -4.15 -6.24
CA ARG A 115 -12.62 -3.33 -5.94
C ARG A 115 -11.48 -3.76 -6.82
N ALA A 116 -10.59 -2.82 -7.12
CA ALA A 116 -9.25 -3.17 -7.59
C ALA A 116 -8.56 -3.97 -6.46
N LYS A 117 -8.76 -5.30 -6.45
CA LYS A 117 -8.01 -6.23 -5.62
C LYS A 117 -6.54 -5.97 -5.87
N PHE A 118 -5.71 -6.09 -4.82
CA PHE A 118 -4.25 -6.00 -4.86
C PHE A 118 -3.77 -6.26 -6.29
N ARG A 119 -3.35 -5.20 -6.99
CA ARG A 119 -2.71 -5.38 -8.29
C ARG A 119 -1.42 -6.11 -7.93
N VAL A 120 -1.48 -7.45 -7.90
CA VAL A 120 -0.31 -8.28 -8.13
C VAL A 120 0.33 -7.59 -9.32
N VAL A 121 1.51 -7.01 -9.09
CA VAL A 121 2.23 -6.24 -10.09
C VAL A 121 2.54 -7.23 -11.20
N THR A 122 1.60 -7.39 -12.12
CA THR A 122 1.76 -8.16 -13.32
C THR A 122 2.85 -7.46 -14.12
N SER A 123 3.75 -8.25 -14.68
CA SER A 123 5.06 -7.88 -15.27
C SER A 123 5.13 -6.58 -16.07
N THR A 124 4.03 -6.10 -16.65
CA THR A 124 3.94 -4.83 -17.39
C THR A 124 4.25 -3.59 -16.54
N THR A 125 3.80 -3.50 -15.28
CA THR A 125 4.15 -2.37 -14.37
C THR A 125 5.52 -2.56 -13.73
N PHE A 126 5.98 -3.81 -13.57
CA PHE A 126 7.35 -4.10 -13.14
C PHE A 126 8.37 -3.53 -14.15
N ARG A 127 8.04 -3.56 -15.44
CA ARG A 127 8.87 -3.00 -16.51
C ARG A 127 9.03 -1.47 -16.42
N SER A 128 8.01 -0.73 -15.97
CA SER A 128 8.11 0.73 -15.78
C SER A 128 8.82 1.14 -14.47
N LEU A 129 8.90 0.24 -13.50
CA LEU A 129 9.74 0.42 -12.30
C LEU A 129 11.22 0.24 -12.65
N PHE A 130 11.57 -0.70 -13.54
CA PHE A 130 12.95 -0.92 -13.99
C PHE A 130 13.50 0.18 -14.90
N THR A 131 12.66 0.94 -15.60
CA THR A 131 13.13 2.06 -16.44
C THR A 131 13.61 3.28 -15.65
N ALA A 132 13.37 3.32 -14.34
CA ALA A 132 13.85 4.38 -13.45
C ALA A 132 15.21 4.06 -12.79
N PHE A 133 15.70 2.82 -12.88
CA PHE A 133 16.97 2.42 -12.30
C PHE A 133 18.09 2.48 -13.34
N SER A 134 19.18 3.17 -13.01
CA SER A 134 20.41 3.14 -13.80
C SER A 134 20.96 1.70 -13.84
N ALA A 135 21.67 1.32 -14.90
CA ALA A 135 22.19 -0.04 -15.07
C ALA A 135 23.09 -0.50 -13.90
N SER A 136 23.73 0.44 -13.20
CA SER A 136 24.52 0.19 -11.98
C SER A 136 23.67 -0.25 -10.78
N ASP A 137 22.45 0.27 -10.67
CA ASP A 137 21.60 0.10 -9.49
C ASP A 137 20.83 -1.23 -9.57
N VAL A 138 20.49 -1.65 -10.81
CA VAL A 138 19.93 -2.98 -11.08
C VAL A 138 20.91 -4.08 -10.70
N LEU A 139 22.20 -3.91 -11.01
CA LEU A 139 23.26 -4.85 -10.62
C LEU A 139 23.37 -5.01 -9.11
N PHE A 140 23.21 -3.90 -8.37
CA PHE A 140 23.26 -3.91 -6.91
C PHE A 140 22.06 -4.64 -6.29
N VAL A 141 20.84 -4.35 -6.75
CA VAL A 141 19.62 -5.03 -6.28
C VAL A 141 19.63 -6.52 -6.64
N CYS A 142 20.08 -6.87 -7.85
CA CYS A 142 20.25 -8.27 -8.25
C CYS A 142 21.30 -8.99 -7.39
N ALA A 143 22.39 -8.31 -7.03
CA ALA A 143 23.41 -8.87 -6.15
C ALA A 143 22.88 -9.07 -4.72
N GLU A 144 22.10 -8.12 -4.17
CA GLU A 144 21.48 -8.26 -2.85
C GLU A 144 20.46 -9.40 -2.80
N LEU A 145 19.59 -9.51 -3.81
CA LEU A 145 18.64 -10.62 -3.90
C LEU A 145 19.34 -11.97 -4.08
N ALA A 146 20.46 -12.00 -4.80
CA ALA A 146 21.28 -13.20 -4.93
C ALA A 146 21.97 -13.56 -3.60
N ILE A 147 22.49 -12.57 -2.86
CA ILE A 147 23.05 -12.75 -1.51
C ILE A 147 21.99 -13.33 -0.58
N ILE A 148 20.82 -12.72 -0.51
CA ILE A 148 19.72 -13.18 0.35
C ILE A 148 19.28 -14.59 -0.06
N GLY A 149 19.09 -14.84 -1.36
CA GLY A 149 18.68 -16.16 -1.86
C GLY A 149 19.71 -17.26 -1.58
N ILE A 150 20.99 -17.00 -1.84
CA ILE A 150 22.08 -17.95 -1.59
C ILE A 150 22.27 -18.17 -0.08
N GLY A 151 22.24 -17.10 0.72
CA GLY A 151 22.31 -17.15 2.17
C GLY A 151 21.15 -17.96 2.77
N SER A 152 19.93 -17.78 2.28
CA SER A 152 18.77 -18.58 2.69
C SER A 152 18.94 -20.06 2.33
N ILE A 153 19.50 -20.40 1.15
CA ILE A 153 19.76 -21.79 0.75
C ILE A 153 20.84 -22.45 1.61
N VAL A 154 21.90 -21.71 1.96
CA VAL A 154 23.02 -22.20 2.77
C VAL A 154 22.64 -22.33 4.25
N VAL A 155 21.93 -21.35 4.82
CA VAL A 155 21.65 -21.27 6.27
C VAL A 155 20.35 -21.98 6.64
N PHE A 156 19.28 -21.81 5.86
CA PHE A 156 17.93 -22.15 6.32
C PHE A 156 17.31 -23.39 5.67
N GLN A 157 17.95 -24.02 4.67
CA GLN A 157 17.38 -25.16 3.92
C GLN A 157 15.85 -25.02 3.69
N PRO A 158 15.34 -23.89 3.18
CA PRO A 158 14.03 -23.40 3.62
C PRO A 158 12.82 -24.13 3.02
N PHE A 159 13.00 -25.18 2.23
CA PHE A 159 11.90 -26.00 1.74
C PHE A 159 12.36 -27.45 1.62
N ARG A 160 11.44 -28.40 1.82
CA ARG A 160 11.63 -29.86 1.69
C ARG A 160 12.07 -30.34 0.30
N LEU A 161 13.10 -29.75 -0.28
CA LEU A 161 13.82 -30.24 -1.44
C LEU A 161 14.98 -31.07 -0.88
N HIS A 162 14.93 -32.39 -1.03
CA HIS A 162 16.03 -33.31 -0.76
C HIS A 162 17.20 -33.05 -1.75
N LEU A 163 17.74 -31.83 -1.74
CA LEU A 163 18.99 -31.50 -2.42
C LEU A 163 20.11 -31.99 -1.52
N ASN A 164 20.59 -33.21 -1.80
CA ASN A 164 21.80 -33.80 -1.22
C ASN A 164 23.03 -33.02 -1.72
N LEU A 165 23.15 -31.77 -1.30
CA LEU A 165 24.32 -30.96 -1.53
C LEU A 165 25.40 -31.43 -0.54
N PRO A 166 26.56 -31.92 -1.03
CA PRO A 166 27.60 -32.43 -0.15
C PRO A 166 28.12 -31.31 0.77
N ASP A 167 28.44 -31.65 2.02
CA ASP A 167 28.75 -30.66 3.06
C ASP A 167 29.90 -29.73 2.70
N TRP A 168 30.89 -30.20 1.94
CA TRP A 168 32.00 -29.38 1.47
C TRP A 168 31.54 -28.27 0.50
N LEU A 169 30.53 -28.53 -0.33
CA LEU A 169 30.00 -27.54 -1.27
C LEU A 169 29.23 -26.43 -0.53
N ARG A 170 28.58 -26.77 0.59
CA ARG A 170 27.96 -25.79 1.49
C ARG A 170 29.01 -24.89 2.15
N LEU A 171 30.14 -25.45 2.56
CA LEU A 171 31.25 -24.68 3.13
C LEU A 171 31.86 -23.73 2.10
N VAL A 172 32.02 -24.17 0.85
CA VAL A 172 32.49 -23.31 -0.24
C VAL A 172 31.50 -22.17 -0.52
N LEU A 173 30.19 -22.47 -0.56
CA LEU A 173 29.15 -21.44 -0.73
C LEU A 173 29.11 -20.44 0.43
N LEU A 174 29.30 -20.90 1.67
CA LEU A 174 29.39 -20.05 2.85
C LEU A 174 30.61 -19.12 2.79
N ALA A 175 31.77 -19.64 2.36
CA ALA A 175 32.97 -18.84 2.20
C ALA A 175 32.82 -17.80 1.09
N LEU A 176 32.18 -18.15 -0.03
CA LEU A 176 31.85 -17.22 -1.11
C LEU A 176 30.89 -16.13 -0.65
N PHE A 177 29.87 -16.50 0.13
CA PHE A 177 28.92 -15.55 0.72
C PHE A 177 29.61 -14.56 1.66
N ALA A 178 30.45 -15.06 2.58
CA ALA A 178 31.21 -14.21 3.49
C ALA A 178 32.17 -13.27 2.75
N GLY A 179 32.84 -13.77 1.70
CA GLY A 179 33.70 -12.96 0.83
C GLY A 179 32.92 -11.85 0.10
N LEU A 180 31.70 -12.16 -0.38
CA LEU A 180 30.84 -11.19 -1.05
C LEU A 180 30.36 -10.09 -0.08
N CYS A 181 29.94 -10.47 1.14
CA CYS A 181 29.60 -9.50 2.19
C CYS A 181 30.79 -8.60 2.55
N TRP A 182 32.00 -9.16 2.59
CA TRP A 182 33.22 -8.37 2.85
C TRP A 182 33.50 -7.38 1.72
N VAL A 183 33.43 -7.81 0.46
CA VAL A 183 33.65 -6.93 -0.71
C VAL A 183 32.64 -5.79 -0.74
N VAL A 184 31.35 -6.08 -0.49
CA VAL A 184 30.31 -5.05 -0.43
C VAL A 184 30.56 -4.08 0.73
N GLY A 185 30.94 -4.59 1.90
CA GLY A 185 31.31 -3.75 3.05
C GLY A 185 32.53 -2.86 2.79
N ASP A 186 33.56 -3.39 2.14
CA ASP A 186 34.77 -2.64 1.78
C ASP A 186 34.44 -1.49 0.81
N ILE A 187 33.66 -1.76 -0.24
CA ILE A 187 33.22 -0.74 -1.19
C ILE A 187 32.39 0.34 -0.48
N HIS A 188 31.43 -0.05 0.36
CA HIS A 188 30.64 0.92 1.11
C HIS A 188 31.51 1.79 2.03
N SER A 189 32.45 1.18 2.75
CA SER A 189 33.36 1.92 3.63
C SER A 189 34.19 2.96 2.86
N ARG A 190 34.76 2.58 1.70
CA ARG A 190 35.56 3.48 0.86
C ARG A 190 34.75 4.68 0.37
N THR A 191 33.49 4.47 0.00
CA THR A 191 32.62 5.58 -0.44
C THR A 191 32.26 6.53 0.70
N GLN A 192 32.03 6.02 1.91
CA GLN A 192 31.77 6.85 3.10
C GLN A 192 33.01 7.64 3.51
N PHE A 193 34.19 7.02 3.49
CA PHE A 193 35.47 7.71 3.72
C PHE A 193 35.74 8.79 2.68
N ALA A 194 35.51 8.52 1.39
CA ALA A 194 35.69 9.52 0.33
C ALA A 194 34.76 10.74 0.50
N LYS A 195 33.50 10.51 0.88
CA LYS A 195 32.54 11.59 1.19
C LYS A 195 32.95 12.38 2.43
N ALA A 196 33.43 11.71 3.48
CA ALA A 196 33.91 12.35 4.70
C ALA A 196 35.14 13.23 4.43
N VAL A 197 36.09 12.77 3.61
CA VAL A 197 37.29 13.53 3.21
C VAL A 197 36.92 14.73 2.33
N ALA A 198 36.00 14.56 1.38
CA ALA A 198 35.52 15.67 0.54
C ALA A 198 34.80 16.75 1.36
N ASN A 199 33.98 16.35 2.33
CA ASN A 199 33.28 17.27 3.23
C ASN A 199 34.25 18.00 4.17
N ALA A 200 35.28 17.30 4.67
CA ALA A 200 36.33 17.90 5.49
C ALA A 200 37.17 18.92 4.70
N ARG A 201 37.49 18.63 3.42
CA ARG A 201 38.17 19.56 2.51
C ARG A 201 37.36 20.83 2.25
N ASN A 202 36.04 20.70 2.08
CA ASN A 202 35.15 21.85 1.85
C ASN A 202 34.90 22.71 3.11
N ARG A 203 35.13 22.17 4.31
CA ARG A 203 35.06 22.91 5.58
C ARG A 203 36.38 23.55 6.01
N ALA A 204 37.50 23.23 5.38
CA ALA A 204 38.76 23.91 5.66
C ALA A 204 38.65 25.37 5.17
N PRO A 205 38.82 26.38 6.05
CA PRO A 205 38.79 27.77 5.61
C PRO A 205 39.91 27.98 4.60
N ASN A 206 39.55 28.50 3.43
CA ASN A 206 40.50 28.91 2.41
C ASN A 206 41.42 29.95 3.05
N ASN A 207 42.62 29.55 3.43
CA ASN A 207 43.65 30.42 4.00
C ASN A 207 44.45 30.98 2.82
N PRO A 208 44.24 32.25 2.42
CA PRO A 208 45.06 32.85 1.39
C PRO A 208 46.40 33.20 2.06
N ARG A 209 47.38 32.31 1.90
CA ARG A 209 48.80 32.69 2.04
C ARG A 209 49.36 32.89 0.65
N GLY A 210 49.66 34.14 0.33
CA GLY A 210 50.24 34.60 -0.93
C GLY A 210 49.76 36.01 -1.22
#